data_AF-A0A6C2ULR4-F1
#
_entry.id   AF-A0A6C2ULR4-F1
#
_cell.length_a   1.000
_cell.length_b   1.000
_cell.length_c   1.000
_cell.angle_alpha   90.00
_cell.angle_beta   90.00
_cell.angle_gamma   90.00
#
_symmetry.space_group_name_H-M   'P 1'
#
loop_
_entity.id
_entity.type
_entity.pdbx_description
1 polymer ?
#
loop_
_entity_poly.entity_id
_entity_poly.type
_entity_poly.pdbx_seq_one_letter_code
_entity_poly.pdbx_strand_id
1 'polypeptide(L)'
;MRNICIGLFCLVFSGLAVAKTPPNIVVILSDDQGYADVSYNPYSPPEVSTPNIDKLAASGVLCTDGYASGYVCSPTRAGVMTGRYQQRFGIYTAGQGGTGMPLDETWMPMHLKPAGYTSGAFGKWHLGITMDYHPNNRGFDYFYGFMGRGAHDYWEHSPDADMKFGGPVYRNLEILQNEEGYMTSLITEEVVEFIKREKDEPFFAYVAYNAVHAPPQAPEEDVKRYDTGSETRDILMAMLYHLDLGVGEIVQALKDAGVYDNTIIFYLSDNGGASAVEANNAPLRGMKQDIYEGGTRVPFIVSWPGKLKAGARCNVPVWSTDILPTSLALAGVDLLPGSKPLDGKDIMPALTGKTDRIHDALYWCSGSDGKWAVRQGDWKYLFDKGETGLYNLADDLAEENNLKDAHPEKFQALEKLYNDWFEQMGEPASGSKHYVKKASGKKAKTKKPAKNAADPKPASKSKKEGDLGYGFKKDGTPRQLPPVTGTPEEKKAKREKMRAEKNAKKQKESE
;
A
#
# COMPACT_ATOMS: atom_id res chain seq x y z
N MET A 1 28.85 9.81 -77.42
CA MET A 1 29.07 9.44 -76.00
C MET A 1 28.36 10.47 -75.15
N ARG A 2 27.30 10.05 -74.43
CA ARG A 2 26.38 10.94 -73.70
C ARG A 2 26.52 10.57 -72.22
N ASN A 3 27.21 11.40 -71.44
CA ASN A 3 27.46 11.15 -70.02
C ASN A 3 26.24 11.60 -69.20
N ILE A 4 25.60 10.65 -68.52
CA ILE A 4 24.52 10.89 -67.56
C ILE A 4 25.16 10.88 -66.18
N CYS A 5 25.22 12.04 -65.52
CA CYS A 5 25.57 12.16 -64.10
C CYS A 5 24.34 11.80 -63.26
N ILE A 6 24.38 10.65 -62.59
CA ILE A 6 23.38 10.25 -61.59
C ILE A 6 23.86 10.81 -60.24
N GLY A 7 23.19 11.85 -59.74
CA GLY A 7 23.39 12.35 -58.38
C GLY A 7 22.70 11.44 -57.37
N LEU A 8 23.47 10.86 -56.46
CA LEU A 8 22.98 10.05 -55.35
C LEU A 8 22.50 10.97 -54.22
N PHE A 9 21.19 11.05 -54.00
CA PHE A 9 20.60 11.82 -52.89
C PHE A 9 20.48 10.89 -51.67
N CYS A 10 21.44 10.98 -50.73
CA CYS A 10 21.36 10.27 -49.45
C CYS A 10 20.39 11.00 -48.51
N LEU A 11 19.15 10.52 -48.43
CA LEU A 11 18.19 10.89 -47.39
C LEU A 11 18.67 10.33 -46.04
N VAL A 12 19.24 11.20 -45.20
CA VAL A 12 19.53 10.90 -43.80
C VAL A 12 18.20 10.94 -43.03
N PHE A 13 17.55 9.77 -42.89
CA PHE A 13 16.48 9.61 -41.90
C PHE A 13 17.10 9.68 -40.51
N SER A 14 17.08 10.87 -39.93
CA SER A 14 17.29 11.04 -38.49
C SER A 14 16.10 10.40 -37.79
N GLY A 15 16.23 9.13 -37.42
CA GLY A 15 15.27 8.48 -36.53
C GLY A 15 15.26 9.26 -35.23
N LEU A 16 14.24 10.09 -35.03
CA LEU A 16 13.90 10.61 -33.71
C LEU A 16 13.65 9.38 -32.84
N ALA A 17 14.63 9.05 -32.00
CA ALA A 17 14.44 8.10 -30.93
C ALA A 17 13.32 8.70 -30.06
N VAL A 18 12.11 8.18 -30.20
CA VAL A 18 11.01 8.50 -29.30
C VAL A 18 11.51 8.11 -27.92
N ALA A 19 11.77 9.10 -27.07
CA ALA A 19 12.14 8.86 -25.69
C ALA A 19 11.07 7.95 -25.10
N LYS A 20 11.49 6.79 -24.58
CA LYS A 20 10.56 5.78 -24.07
C LYS A 20 9.83 6.38 -22.87
N THR A 21 8.58 6.75 -23.04
CA THR A 21 7.75 7.29 -21.95
C THR A 21 7.64 6.23 -20.85
N PRO A 22 7.96 6.58 -19.58
CA PRO A 22 7.69 5.71 -18.44
C PRO A 22 6.22 5.26 -18.41
N PRO A 23 5.92 4.06 -17.89
CA PRO A 23 4.54 3.61 -17.79
C PRO A 23 3.77 4.36 -16.71
N ASN A 24 2.46 4.51 -16.86
CA ASN A 24 1.63 4.88 -15.72
C ASN A 24 1.64 3.77 -14.69
N ILE A 25 1.51 4.13 -13.41
CA ILE A 25 1.49 3.19 -12.29
C ILE A 25 0.15 3.35 -11.58
N VAL A 26 -0.62 2.27 -11.47
CA VAL A 26 -1.86 2.23 -10.71
C VAL A 26 -1.74 1.15 -9.64
N VAL A 27 -1.95 1.52 -8.38
CA VAL A 27 -2.01 0.58 -7.26
C VAL A 27 -3.43 0.62 -6.72
N ILE A 28 -4.20 -0.43 -6.97
CA ILE A 28 -5.55 -0.64 -6.42
C ILE A 28 -5.41 -1.51 -5.18
N LEU A 29 -5.70 -0.93 -4.02
CA LEU A 29 -5.59 -1.55 -2.72
C LEU A 29 -6.98 -1.66 -2.08
N SER A 30 -7.51 -2.87 -1.96
CA SER A 30 -8.73 -3.14 -1.18
C SER A 30 -8.39 -3.26 0.31
N ASP A 31 -9.42 -3.18 1.16
CA ASP A 31 -9.30 -3.19 2.62
C ASP A 31 -10.14 -4.34 3.18
N ASP A 32 -9.50 -5.26 3.90
CA ASP A 32 -10.14 -6.45 4.50
C ASP A 32 -10.82 -7.43 3.52
N GLN A 33 -10.39 -7.46 2.25
CA GLN A 33 -10.92 -8.42 1.29
C GLN A 33 -10.40 -9.83 1.57
N GLY A 34 -11.31 -10.80 1.59
CA GLY A 34 -10.95 -12.20 1.78
C GLY A 34 -10.16 -12.77 0.61
N TYR A 35 -9.25 -13.72 0.89
CA TYR A 35 -8.49 -14.43 -0.14
C TYR A 35 -9.38 -15.17 -1.15
N ALA A 36 -10.52 -15.70 -0.69
CA ALA A 36 -11.54 -16.37 -1.49
C ALA A 36 -12.70 -15.44 -1.90
N ASP A 37 -12.61 -14.14 -1.65
CA ASP A 37 -13.59 -13.14 -2.08
C ASP A 37 -13.21 -12.52 -3.44
N VAL A 38 -12.79 -13.39 -4.38
CA VAL A 38 -12.53 -13.11 -5.81
C VAL A 38 -12.93 -14.32 -6.65
N SER A 39 -13.78 -14.17 -7.66
CA SER A 39 -14.42 -15.31 -8.33
C SER A 39 -13.47 -16.22 -9.12
N TYR A 40 -12.26 -15.76 -9.48
CA TYR A 40 -11.24 -16.64 -10.06
C TYR A 40 -10.60 -17.63 -9.06
N ASN A 41 -10.78 -17.45 -7.75
CA ASN A 41 -10.20 -18.33 -6.74
C ASN A 41 -11.00 -19.66 -6.69
N PRO A 42 -10.34 -20.84 -6.81
CA PRO A 42 -11.03 -22.13 -6.83
C PRO A 42 -11.77 -22.48 -5.53
N TYR A 43 -11.49 -21.78 -4.42
CA TYR A 43 -12.15 -21.97 -3.12
C TYR A 43 -13.27 -20.95 -2.87
N SER A 44 -13.56 -20.08 -3.84
CA SER A 44 -14.62 -19.10 -3.72
C SER A 44 -15.99 -19.75 -3.61
N PRO A 45 -16.80 -19.33 -2.64
CA PRO A 45 -18.22 -19.69 -2.59
C PRO A 45 -18.99 -19.23 -3.85
N PRO A 46 -20.11 -19.88 -4.21
CA PRO A 46 -20.88 -19.57 -5.41
C PRO A 46 -21.44 -18.14 -5.48
N GLU A 47 -21.65 -17.48 -4.35
CA GLU A 47 -22.13 -16.10 -4.29
C GLU A 47 -21.08 -15.06 -4.71
N VAL A 48 -19.79 -15.41 -4.67
CA VAL A 48 -18.70 -14.49 -5.00
C VAL A 48 -18.64 -14.28 -6.51
N SER A 49 -18.79 -13.04 -6.95
CA SER A 49 -18.74 -12.65 -8.36
C SER A 49 -17.98 -11.33 -8.54
N THR A 50 -16.81 -11.41 -9.19
CA THR A 50 -15.92 -10.27 -9.47
C THR A 50 -15.44 -10.27 -10.93
N PRO A 51 -16.35 -10.12 -11.91
CA PRO A 51 -16.02 -10.30 -13.32
C PRO A 51 -15.00 -9.30 -13.88
N ASN A 52 -14.86 -8.10 -13.31
CA ASN A 52 -13.86 -7.13 -13.78
C ASN A 52 -12.48 -7.40 -13.18
N ILE A 53 -12.41 -7.79 -11.91
CA ILE A 53 -11.18 -8.28 -11.28
C ILE A 53 -10.71 -9.57 -11.98
N ASP A 54 -11.63 -10.46 -12.37
CA ASP A 54 -11.31 -11.67 -13.13
C ASP A 54 -10.71 -11.33 -14.51
N LYS A 55 -11.26 -10.33 -15.21
CA LYS A 55 -10.67 -9.83 -16.47
C LYS A 55 -9.29 -9.22 -16.25
N LEU A 56 -9.08 -8.53 -15.12
CA LEU A 56 -7.77 -8.00 -14.76
C LEU A 56 -6.75 -9.13 -14.52
N ALA A 57 -7.15 -10.18 -13.79
CA ALA A 57 -6.34 -11.39 -13.59
C ALA A 57 -6.03 -12.09 -14.91
N ALA A 58 -7.03 -12.28 -15.78
CA ALA A 58 -6.89 -12.94 -17.07
C ALA A 58 -6.04 -12.15 -18.07
N SER A 59 -6.02 -10.82 -17.98
CA SER A 59 -5.17 -9.96 -18.83
C SER A 59 -3.75 -9.77 -18.28
N GLY A 60 -3.51 -10.14 -17.02
CA GLY A 60 -2.23 -9.94 -16.33
C GLY A 60 -1.57 -11.24 -15.87
N VAL A 61 -0.84 -11.11 -14.76
CA VAL A 61 -0.17 -12.18 -14.02
C VAL A 61 -0.88 -12.33 -12.68
N LEU A 62 -1.43 -13.51 -12.43
CA LEU A 62 -1.96 -13.88 -11.12
C LEU A 62 -0.81 -14.33 -10.21
N CYS A 63 -0.55 -13.60 -9.13
CA CYS A 63 0.49 -13.96 -8.17
C CYS A 63 -0.12 -14.86 -7.10
N THR A 64 0.09 -16.17 -7.20
CA THR A 64 -0.51 -17.12 -6.25
C THR A 64 0.05 -16.93 -4.86
N ASP A 65 1.32 -16.54 -4.76
CA ASP A 65 2.09 -16.33 -3.54
C ASP A 65 2.32 -14.82 -3.30
N GLY A 66 1.24 -14.03 -3.43
CA GLY A 66 1.23 -12.60 -3.14
C GLY A 66 0.93 -12.30 -1.67
N TYR A 67 1.76 -11.46 -1.07
CA TYR A 67 1.67 -11.11 0.35
C TYR A 67 1.50 -9.61 0.60
N ALA A 68 0.84 -9.29 1.71
CA ALA A 68 0.86 -7.97 2.35
C ALA A 68 1.97 -7.91 3.40
N SER A 69 2.64 -6.75 3.59
CA SER A 69 3.76 -6.60 4.56
C SER A 69 3.32 -6.47 6.00
N GLY A 70 2.09 -6.05 6.21
CA GLY A 70 1.37 -6.21 7.46
C GLY A 70 0.41 -7.40 7.39
N TYR A 71 -0.10 -7.74 8.56
CA TYR A 71 -1.28 -8.57 8.75
C TYR A 71 -2.48 -7.71 9.24
N VAL A 72 -2.32 -6.38 9.12
CA VAL A 72 -3.27 -5.31 9.38
C VAL A 72 -2.95 -4.09 8.50
N CYS A 73 -3.98 -3.31 8.18
CA CYS A 73 -3.99 -2.24 7.19
C CYS A 73 -2.79 -1.26 7.18
N SER A 74 -2.63 -0.42 8.21
CA SER A 74 -1.66 0.69 8.19
C SER A 74 -0.19 0.22 8.02
N PRO A 75 0.28 -0.84 8.72
CA PRO A 75 1.57 -1.48 8.42
C PRO A 75 1.81 -1.84 6.95
N THR A 76 0.83 -2.41 6.25
CA THR A 76 0.98 -2.72 4.82
C THR A 76 1.07 -1.44 3.98
N ARG A 77 0.21 -0.47 4.24
CA ARG A 77 0.19 0.82 3.53
C ARG A 77 1.51 1.56 3.72
N ALA A 78 2.09 1.49 4.91
CA ALA A 78 3.42 2.00 5.22
C ALA A 78 4.51 1.32 4.38
N GLY A 79 4.44 -0.01 4.26
CA GLY A 79 5.35 -0.80 3.43
C GLY A 79 5.24 -0.48 1.94
N VAL A 80 4.02 -0.34 1.40
CA VAL A 80 3.78 0.07 0.01
C VAL A 80 4.40 1.44 -0.28
N MET A 81 4.18 2.42 0.62
CA MET A 81 4.68 3.79 0.41
C MET A 81 6.20 3.90 0.51
N THR A 82 6.87 3.02 1.25
CA THR A 82 8.30 3.17 1.57
C THR A 82 9.19 2.07 0.98
N GLY A 83 8.61 0.99 0.43
CA GLY A 83 9.34 -0.20 -0.03
C GLY A 83 10.18 -0.88 1.05
N ARG A 84 9.84 -0.64 2.32
CA ARG A 84 10.60 -1.03 3.51
C ARG A 84 9.69 -1.75 4.49
N TYR A 85 10.28 -2.62 5.30
CA TYR A 85 9.59 -3.12 6.48
C TYR A 85 9.21 -1.97 7.38
N GLN A 86 7.92 -1.86 7.62
CA GLN A 86 7.38 -0.85 8.50
C GLN A 86 7.91 -0.95 9.95
N GLN A 87 8.36 -2.15 10.35
CA GLN A 87 9.01 -2.40 11.62
C GLN A 87 10.36 -1.69 11.76
N ARG A 88 11.08 -1.41 10.65
CA ARG A 88 12.37 -0.69 10.70
C ARG A 88 12.23 0.71 11.26
N PHE A 89 11.05 1.30 11.15
CA PHE A 89 10.76 2.65 11.62
C PHE A 89 9.59 2.67 12.62
N GLY A 90 9.39 1.56 13.34
CA GLY A 90 8.58 1.52 14.54
C GLY A 90 7.08 1.29 14.33
N ILE A 91 6.64 0.91 13.13
CA ILE A 91 5.23 0.68 12.82
C ILE A 91 4.97 -0.83 12.79
N TYR A 92 4.37 -1.34 13.86
CA TYR A 92 3.99 -2.74 14.04
C TYR A 92 2.48 -2.95 14.04
N THR A 93 1.71 -1.95 14.46
CA THR A 93 0.25 -2.03 14.61
C THR A 93 -0.46 -0.96 13.79
N ALA A 94 -1.74 -1.20 13.50
CA ALA A 94 -2.59 -0.23 12.82
C ALA A 94 -2.62 1.13 13.54
N GLY A 95 -2.69 1.13 14.87
CA GLY A 95 -2.73 2.34 15.68
C GLY A 95 -1.45 3.18 15.60
N GLN A 96 -0.28 2.55 15.47
CA GLN A 96 0.99 3.25 15.32
C GLN A 96 1.04 3.99 13.97
N GLY A 97 0.80 3.29 12.86
CA GLY A 97 0.85 3.92 11.54
C GLY A 97 -0.26 4.95 11.33
N GLY A 98 -1.46 4.69 11.87
CA GLY A 98 -2.56 5.67 11.87
C GLY A 98 -2.30 6.91 12.72
N THR A 99 -1.34 6.88 13.66
CA THR A 99 -0.92 8.10 14.40
C THR A 99 -0.02 8.99 13.56
N GLY A 100 0.79 8.38 12.68
CA GLY A 100 1.75 9.10 11.88
C GLY A 100 2.99 8.25 11.62
N MET A 101 3.35 8.17 10.37
CA MET A 101 4.61 7.60 9.88
C MET A 101 5.76 8.56 10.09
N PRO A 102 6.98 8.12 10.50
CA PRO A 102 8.13 9.02 10.64
C PRO A 102 8.32 9.94 9.42
N LEU A 103 8.50 11.24 9.70
CA LEU A 103 8.55 12.27 8.65
C LEU A 103 9.80 12.19 7.78
N ASP A 104 10.83 11.49 8.26
CA ASP A 104 12.11 11.26 7.59
C ASP A 104 12.14 9.99 6.73
N GLU A 105 11.03 9.27 6.59
CA GLU A 105 10.87 8.28 5.51
C GLU A 105 10.57 8.98 4.18
N THR A 106 11.18 8.49 3.10
CA THR A 106 10.92 8.96 1.73
C THR A 106 9.84 8.10 1.09
N TRP A 107 8.85 8.73 0.47
CA TRP A 107 7.64 8.05 0.02
C TRP A 107 7.67 7.87 -1.50
N MET A 108 7.01 6.83 -1.98
CA MET A 108 6.88 6.47 -3.40
C MET A 108 6.63 7.67 -4.35
N PRO A 109 5.63 8.54 -4.13
CA PRO A 109 5.41 9.67 -5.04
C PRO A 109 6.59 10.66 -5.07
N MET A 110 7.33 10.81 -3.96
CA MET A 110 8.52 11.67 -3.94
C MET A 110 9.62 11.12 -4.84
N HIS A 111 9.81 9.80 -4.85
CA HIS A 111 10.79 9.13 -5.71
C HIS A 111 10.42 9.18 -7.19
N LEU A 112 9.12 9.17 -7.52
CA LEU A 112 8.65 9.19 -8.90
C LEU A 112 8.64 10.61 -9.50
N LYS A 113 8.59 11.65 -8.67
CA LYS A 113 8.52 13.04 -9.11
C LYS A 113 9.65 13.48 -10.07
N PRO A 114 10.93 13.10 -9.87
CA PRO A 114 12.00 13.39 -10.83
C PRO A 114 11.80 12.77 -12.22
N ALA A 115 11.05 11.67 -12.33
CA ALA A 115 10.67 11.05 -13.61
C ALA A 115 9.47 11.74 -14.30
N GLY A 116 8.95 12.82 -13.71
CA GLY A 116 7.85 13.59 -14.30
C GLY A 116 6.45 13.11 -13.92
N TYR A 117 6.33 12.20 -12.95
CA TYR A 117 5.03 11.67 -12.54
C TYR A 117 4.16 12.73 -11.84
N THR A 118 2.90 12.86 -12.28
CA THR A 118 1.84 13.42 -11.43
C THR A 118 1.30 12.31 -10.51
N SER A 119 1.25 12.55 -9.20
CA SER A 119 0.82 11.54 -8.23
C SER A 119 -0.53 11.87 -7.60
N GLY A 120 -1.50 10.95 -7.64
CA GLY A 120 -2.79 11.03 -6.97
C GLY A 120 -2.99 9.93 -5.93
N ALA A 121 -3.54 10.29 -4.77
CA ALA A 121 -4.01 9.35 -3.74
C ALA A 121 -5.53 9.43 -3.61
N PHE A 122 -6.19 8.28 -3.50
CA PHE A 122 -7.65 8.19 -3.49
C PHE A 122 -8.13 7.25 -2.37
N GLY A 123 -9.09 7.70 -1.57
CA GLY A 123 -9.70 6.92 -0.49
C GLY A 123 -8.93 6.94 0.83
N LYS A 124 -8.75 5.77 1.43
CA LYS A 124 -8.22 5.59 2.79
C LYS A 124 -6.72 5.86 2.85
N TRP A 125 -6.35 6.85 3.66
CA TRP A 125 -4.95 7.15 3.93
C TRP A 125 -4.34 6.25 5.02
N HIS A 126 -4.78 6.42 6.26
CA HIS A 126 -4.36 5.66 7.43
C HIS A 126 -2.83 5.66 7.71
N LEU A 127 -2.12 6.76 7.38
CA LEU A 127 -0.68 6.93 7.61
C LEU A 127 -0.34 8.18 8.44
N GLY A 128 -1.34 8.66 9.18
CA GLY A 128 -1.27 9.82 10.06
C GLY A 128 -2.45 10.76 9.87
N ILE A 129 -2.81 11.47 10.94
CA ILE A 129 -4.04 12.29 11.03
C ILE A 129 -3.78 13.79 11.07
N THR A 130 -2.51 14.23 11.09
CA THR A 130 -2.16 15.67 11.09
C THR A 130 -1.77 16.12 9.70
N MET A 131 -1.76 17.44 9.48
CA MET A 131 -1.37 18.00 8.18
C MET A 131 0.05 17.64 7.75
N ASP A 132 0.99 17.42 8.69
CA ASP A 132 2.33 16.95 8.34
C ASP A 132 2.29 15.59 7.63
N TYR A 133 1.30 14.76 7.95
CA TYR A 133 1.08 13.44 7.33
C TYR A 133 0.10 13.48 6.15
N HIS A 134 -0.49 14.63 5.83
CA HIS A 134 -1.45 14.76 4.74
C HIS A 134 -0.84 14.32 3.39
N PRO A 135 -1.55 13.58 2.52
CA PRO A 135 -0.99 13.08 1.26
C PRO A 135 -0.28 14.14 0.42
N ASN A 136 -0.88 15.34 0.27
CA ASN A 136 -0.24 16.44 -0.44
C ASN A 136 1.08 16.93 0.19
N ASN A 137 1.27 16.77 1.49
CA ASN A 137 2.52 17.08 2.19
C ASN A 137 3.49 15.89 2.17
N ARG A 138 3.05 14.71 1.71
CA ARG A 138 3.86 13.50 1.54
C ARG A 138 4.17 13.16 0.07
N GLY A 139 4.08 14.16 -0.81
CA GLY A 139 4.54 14.09 -2.20
C GLY A 139 3.45 13.85 -3.24
N PHE A 140 2.20 13.59 -2.83
CA PHE A 140 1.09 13.51 -3.78
C PHE A 140 0.69 14.91 -4.30
N ASP A 141 0.42 15.02 -5.59
CA ASP A 141 -0.06 16.27 -6.20
C ASP A 141 -1.59 16.40 -6.09
N TYR A 142 -2.29 15.26 -6.00
CA TYR A 142 -3.74 15.18 -5.79
C TYR A 142 -4.12 14.27 -4.62
N PHE A 143 -5.14 14.65 -3.85
CA PHE A 143 -5.77 13.77 -2.88
C PHE A 143 -7.30 13.91 -2.94
N TYR A 144 -7.99 12.78 -2.93
CA TYR A 144 -9.40 12.72 -2.57
C TYR A 144 -9.60 11.58 -1.58
N GLY A 145 -10.24 11.81 -0.44
CA GLY A 145 -10.52 10.75 0.51
C GLY A 145 -10.32 11.20 1.96
N PHE A 146 -10.00 10.26 2.85
CA PHE A 146 -10.07 10.50 4.28
C PHE A 146 -8.82 10.01 5.02
N MET A 147 -8.52 10.65 6.16
CA MET A 147 -7.27 10.45 6.89
C MET A 147 -7.41 9.73 8.24
N GLY A 148 -8.63 9.41 8.67
CA GLY A 148 -8.89 8.88 10.00
C GLY A 148 -8.30 7.50 10.30
N ARG A 149 -8.51 7.08 11.55
CA ARG A 149 -7.96 5.84 12.11
C ARG A 149 -8.76 4.61 11.72
N GLY A 150 -8.51 4.08 10.53
CA GLY A 150 -8.95 2.76 10.13
C GLY A 150 -10.24 2.74 9.32
N ALA A 151 -11.40 2.80 9.98
CA ALA A 151 -12.72 2.71 9.33
C ALA A 151 -13.22 4.09 8.89
N HIS A 152 -14.17 4.11 7.95
CA HIS A 152 -14.93 5.29 7.54
C HIS A 152 -16.31 4.84 7.07
N ASP A 153 -17.35 5.63 7.35
CA ASP A 153 -18.71 5.37 6.90
C ASP A 153 -18.83 5.48 5.37
N TYR A 154 -19.68 4.69 4.73
CA TYR A 154 -19.80 4.73 3.26
C TYR A 154 -20.76 5.80 2.75
N TRP A 155 -21.56 6.41 3.62
CA TRP A 155 -22.61 7.37 3.28
C TRP A 155 -22.48 8.69 4.04
N GLU A 156 -22.07 8.64 5.31
CA GLU A 156 -21.95 9.82 6.17
C GLU A 156 -20.57 10.49 6.05
N HIS A 157 -20.48 11.54 5.23
CA HIS A 157 -19.24 12.26 4.93
C HIS A 157 -19.15 13.62 5.65
N SER A 158 -19.54 13.65 6.93
CA SER A 158 -19.63 14.91 7.69
C SER A 158 -18.29 15.65 7.75
N PRO A 159 -18.25 16.98 7.50
CA PRO A 159 -17.02 17.78 7.67
C PRO A 159 -16.54 17.84 9.13
N ASP A 160 -17.41 17.53 10.09
CA ASP A 160 -17.13 17.51 11.53
C ASP A 160 -16.83 16.09 12.06
N ALA A 161 -16.66 15.10 11.18
CA ALA A 161 -16.37 13.73 11.57
C ALA A 161 -15.08 13.61 12.39
N ASP A 162 -15.14 12.86 13.51
CA ASP A 162 -13.97 12.65 14.36
C ASP A 162 -12.92 11.80 13.62
N MET A 163 -11.67 12.24 13.65
CA MET A 163 -10.52 11.53 13.06
C MET A 163 -10.33 10.11 13.62
N LYS A 164 -10.92 9.78 14.77
CA LYS A 164 -10.98 8.41 15.31
C LYS A 164 -11.92 7.48 14.54
N PHE A 165 -12.93 8.02 13.86
CA PHE A 165 -13.99 7.28 13.17
C PHE A 165 -14.03 7.60 11.67
N GLY A 166 -12.86 7.79 11.06
CA GLY A 166 -12.71 8.04 9.62
C GLY A 166 -12.27 9.46 9.27
N GLY A 167 -12.67 10.45 10.07
CA GLY A 167 -12.40 11.85 9.78
C GLY A 167 -13.19 12.37 8.58
N PRO A 168 -13.09 13.67 8.26
CA PRO A 168 -13.80 14.22 7.12
C PRO A 168 -13.16 13.80 5.79
N VAL A 169 -13.93 13.96 4.71
CA VAL A 169 -13.44 13.79 3.33
C VAL A 169 -12.75 15.06 2.86
N TYR A 170 -11.56 14.89 2.29
CA TYR A 170 -10.73 15.93 1.75
C TYR A 170 -10.73 15.88 0.22
N ARG A 171 -10.68 17.06 -0.41
CA ARG A 171 -10.16 17.22 -1.76
C ARG A 171 -8.95 18.15 -1.68
N ASN A 172 -7.78 17.59 -1.95
CA ASN A 172 -6.49 18.16 -1.61
C ASN A 172 -6.47 18.59 -0.13
N LEU A 173 -6.13 19.85 0.16
CA LEU A 173 -6.03 20.36 1.53
C LEU A 173 -7.37 20.85 2.10
N GLU A 174 -8.46 20.76 1.33
CA GLU A 174 -9.77 21.31 1.70
C GLU A 174 -10.71 20.19 2.17
N ILE A 175 -11.37 20.42 3.31
CA ILE A 175 -12.46 19.55 3.80
C ILE A 175 -13.72 19.84 3.00
N LEU A 176 -14.29 18.80 2.40
CA LEU A 176 -15.54 18.88 1.66
C LEU A 176 -16.71 19.07 2.62
N GLN A 177 -17.57 20.03 2.31
CA GLN A 177 -18.66 20.44 3.22
C GLN A 177 -19.94 19.63 3.02
N ASN A 178 -20.21 19.18 1.79
CA ASN A 178 -21.44 18.50 1.40
C ASN A 178 -21.13 17.39 0.38
N GLU A 179 -20.22 16.48 0.74
CA GLU A 179 -19.96 15.32 -0.11
C GLU A 179 -21.10 14.31 0.08
N GLU A 180 -21.72 13.89 -1.03
CA GLU A 180 -22.85 12.97 -1.04
C GLU A 180 -22.56 11.82 -1.99
N GLY A 181 -22.98 10.60 -1.62
CA GLY A 181 -22.83 9.41 -2.44
C GLY A 181 -22.16 8.26 -1.71
N TYR A 182 -22.07 7.11 -2.38
CA TYR A 182 -21.43 5.92 -1.83
C TYR A 182 -19.91 6.04 -1.97
N MET A 183 -19.16 5.98 -0.88
CA MET A 183 -17.71 6.22 -0.83
C MET A 183 -16.93 5.42 -1.89
N THR A 184 -17.28 4.15 -2.12
CA THR A 184 -16.63 3.30 -3.13
C THR A 184 -16.81 3.85 -4.54
N SER A 185 -18.00 4.35 -4.88
CA SER A 185 -18.29 4.97 -6.17
C SER A 185 -17.57 6.31 -6.30
N LEU A 186 -17.63 7.15 -5.26
CA LEU A 186 -16.97 8.46 -5.23
C LEU A 186 -15.44 8.36 -5.43
N ILE A 187 -14.78 7.40 -4.76
CA ILE A 187 -13.36 7.12 -4.97
C ILE A 187 -13.11 6.77 -6.44
N THR A 188 -13.95 5.93 -7.04
CA THR A 188 -13.80 5.50 -8.44
C THR A 188 -13.93 6.68 -9.40
N GLU A 189 -14.95 7.51 -9.23
CA GLU A 189 -15.19 8.70 -10.05
C GLU A 189 -13.98 9.64 -10.05
N GLU A 190 -13.40 9.90 -8.89
CA GLU A 190 -12.23 10.75 -8.71
C GLU A 190 -10.97 10.17 -9.39
N VAL A 191 -10.80 8.85 -9.36
CA VAL A 191 -9.71 8.17 -10.08
C VAL A 191 -9.90 8.26 -11.59
N VAL A 192 -11.12 8.03 -12.08
CA VAL A 192 -11.46 8.12 -13.50
C VAL A 192 -11.19 9.52 -14.04
N GLU A 193 -11.61 10.56 -13.32
CA GLU A 193 -11.35 11.95 -13.69
C GLU A 193 -9.85 12.32 -13.62
N PHE A 194 -9.11 11.77 -12.66
CA PHE A 194 -7.65 11.90 -12.63
C PHE A 194 -7.00 11.28 -13.87
N ILE A 195 -7.37 10.05 -14.24
CA ILE A 195 -6.82 9.38 -15.43
C ILE A 195 -7.11 10.19 -16.70
N LYS A 196 -8.35 10.65 -16.87
CA LYS A 196 -8.74 11.47 -18.04
C LYS A 196 -7.90 12.74 -18.15
N ARG A 197 -7.61 13.39 -17.01
CA ARG A 197 -6.85 14.64 -16.96
C ARG A 197 -5.36 14.44 -17.16
N GLU A 198 -4.77 13.40 -16.58
CA GLU A 198 -3.31 13.22 -16.54
C GLU A 198 -2.76 12.34 -17.67
N LYS A 199 -3.62 11.77 -18.54
CA LYS A 199 -3.25 10.82 -19.61
C LYS A 199 -2.09 11.23 -20.55
N ASP A 200 -1.77 12.52 -20.64
CA ASP A 200 -0.75 13.03 -21.57
C ASP A 200 0.68 12.97 -20.98
N GLU A 201 0.82 12.73 -19.68
CA GLU A 201 2.09 12.60 -18.95
C GLU A 201 2.05 11.34 -18.07
N PRO A 202 3.20 10.77 -17.63
CA PRO A 202 3.16 9.64 -16.71
C PRO A 202 2.47 10.01 -15.40
N PHE A 203 1.63 9.12 -14.89
CA PHE A 203 0.98 9.32 -13.58
C PHE A 203 1.10 8.11 -12.65
N PHE A 204 1.02 8.40 -11.36
CA PHE A 204 0.91 7.42 -10.29
C PHE A 204 -0.44 7.60 -9.58
N ALA A 205 -1.29 6.57 -9.60
CA ALA A 205 -2.55 6.56 -8.87
C ALA A 205 -2.49 5.50 -7.75
N TYR A 206 -2.54 5.95 -6.50
CA TYR A 206 -2.72 5.10 -5.33
C TYR A 206 -4.21 5.08 -4.95
N VAL A 207 -4.91 4.04 -5.38
CA VAL A 207 -6.35 3.85 -5.24
C VAL A 207 -6.61 2.93 -4.05
N ALA A 208 -6.77 3.53 -2.89
CA ALA A 208 -6.92 2.85 -1.62
C ALA A 208 -8.38 2.83 -1.18
N TYR A 209 -9.15 1.89 -1.72
CA TYR A 209 -10.53 1.69 -1.28
C TYR A 209 -10.58 1.38 0.22
N ASN A 210 -11.65 1.85 0.88
CA ASN A 210 -12.07 1.33 2.17
C ASN A 210 -12.95 0.09 2.01
N ALA A 211 -13.53 -0.13 0.81
CA ALA A 211 -14.18 -1.40 0.48
C ALA A 211 -13.17 -2.56 0.58
N VAL A 212 -13.47 -3.62 1.30
CA VAL A 212 -14.76 -4.02 1.89
C VAL A 212 -14.77 -3.99 3.43
N HIS A 213 -13.97 -3.11 4.04
CA HIS A 213 -13.84 -2.96 5.48
C HIS A 213 -15.12 -2.48 6.15
N ALA A 214 -15.29 -2.86 7.42
CA ALA A 214 -16.38 -2.39 8.28
C ALA A 214 -16.44 -0.84 8.39
N PRO A 215 -17.62 -0.24 8.63
CA PRO A 215 -18.92 -0.88 8.82
C PRO A 215 -19.46 -1.54 7.53
N PRO A 216 -20.21 -2.66 7.63
CA PRO A 216 -20.82 -3.29 6.47
C PRO A 216 -21.95 -2.40 5.96
N GLN A 217 -21.71 -1.65 4.88
CA GLN A 217 -22.67 -0.72 4.28
C GLN A 217 -22.55 -0.77 2.75
N ALA A 218 -23.69 -0.94 2.08
CA ALA A 218 -23.80 -0.94 0.62
C ALA A 218 -25.21 -0.47 0.20
N PRO A 219 -25.42 -0.11 -1.08
CA PRO A 219 -26.76 0.23 -1.58
C PRO A 219 -27.76 -0.91 -1.36
N GLU A 220 -28.93 -0.58 -0.80
CA GLU A 220 -29.92 -1.57 -0.35
C GLU A 220 -30.42 -2.45 -1.51
N GLU A 221 -30.58 -1.89 -2.71
CA GLU A 221 -30.95 -2.65 -3.91
C GLU A 221 -29.93 -3.73 -4.26
N ASP A 222 -28.64 -3.50 -4.01
CA ASP A 222 -27.58 -4.45 -4.32
C ASP A 222 -27.44 -5.52 -3.25
N VAL A 223 -27.68 -5.17 -1.97
CA VAL A 223 -27.73 -6.15 -0.88
C VAL A 223 -28.81 -7.19 -1.14
N LYS A 224 -30.00 -6.77 -1.61
CA LYS A 224 -31.15 -7.63 -1.94
C LYS A 224 -30.89 -8.65 -3.05
N ARG A 225 -29.76 -8.57 -3.75
CA ARG A 225 -29.36 -9.53 -4.78
C ARG A 225 -28.76 -10.81 -4.19
N TYR A 226 -28.42 -10.79 -2.90
CA TYR A 226 -27.78 -11.89 -2.20
C TYR A 226 -28.72 -12.46 -1.12
N ASP A 227 -28.60 -13.76 -0.89
CA ASP A 227 -29.32 -14.52 0.14
C ASP A 227 -28.39 -15.62 0.64
N THR A 228 -27.30 -15.21 1.28
CA THR A 228 -26.27 -16.11 1.82
C THR A 228 -26.66 -16.72 3.16
N GLY A 229 -27.81 -16.30 3.72
CA GLY A 229 -28.25 -16.62 5.08
C GLY A 229 -27.59 -15.76 6.16
N SER A 230 -26.78 -14.75 5.78
CA SER A 230 -26.17 -13.77 6.69
C SER A 230 -26.23 -12.38 6.08
N GLU A 231 -26.93 -11.46 6.75
CA GLU A 231 -27.04 -10.05 6.32
C GLU A 231 -25.67 -9.38 6.20
N THR A 232 -24.74 -9.67 7.11
CA THR A 232 -23.36 -9.14 7.04
C THR A 232 -22.66 -9.59 5.76
N ARG A 233 -22.80 -10.87 5.40
CA ARG A 233 -22.20 -11.44 4.19
C ARG A 233 -22.89 -10.92 2.92
N ASP A 234 -24.21 -10.76 2.93
CA ASP A 234 -24.96 -10.16 1.82
C ASP A 234 -24.52 -8.71 1.57
N ILE A 235 -24.33 -7.93 2.64
CA ILE A 235 -23.77 -6.59 2.53
C ILE A 235 -22.32 -6.63 2.00
N LEU A 236 -21.47 -7.53 2.51
CA LEU A 236 -20.12 -7.71 1.99
C LEU A 236 -20.12 -8.01 0.48
N MET A 237 -21.00 -8.88 -0.01
CA MET A 237 -21.11 -9.18 -1.45
C MET A 237 -21.56 -7.97 -2.28
N ALA A 238 -22.44 -7.12 -1.73
CA ALA A 238 -22.79 -5.86 -2.37
C ALA A 238 -21.61 -4.86 -2.38
N MET A 239 -20.85 -4.75 -1.28
CA MET A 239 -19.62 -3.93 -1.24
C MET A 239 -18.58 -4.42 -2.26
N LEU A 240 -18.40 -5.74 -2.35
CA LEU A 240 -17.49 -6.39 -3.29
C LEU A 240 -17.92 -6.14 -4.75
N TYR A 241 -19.22 -6.17 -5.03
CA TYR A 241 -19.77 -5.83 -6.34
C TYR A 241 -19.39 -4.39 -6.75
N HIS A 242 -19.52 -3.42 -5.86
CA HIS A 242 -19.13 -2.02 -6.14
C HIS A 242 -17.62 -1.85 -6.27
N LEU A 243 -16.81 -2.58 -5.50
CA LEU A 243 -15.36 -2.63 -5.69
C LEU A 243 -15.01 -3.17 -7.08
N ASP A 244 -15.66 -4.26 -7.53
CA ASP A 244 -15.44 -4.84 -8.85
C ASP A 244 -15.85 -3.88 -9.97
N LEU A 245 -17.00 -3.20 -9.85
CA LEU A 245 -17.41 -2.14 -10.78
C LEU A 245 -16.34 -1.05 -10.88
N GLY A 246 -15.83 -0.58 -9.74
CA GLY A 246 -14.79 0.44 -9.70
C GLY A 246 -13.51 0.02 -10.41
N VAL A 247 -13.06 -1.22 -10.21
CA VAL A 247 -11.94 -1.80 -10.97
C VAL A 247 -12.22 -1.80 -12.48
N GLY A 248 -13.43 -2.18 -12.89
CA GLY A 248 -13.87 -2.16 -14.28
C GLY A 248 -13.83 -0.76 -14.89
N GLU A 249 -14.34 0.25 -14.18
CA GLU A 249 -14.38 1.64 -14.60
C GLU A 249 -12.99 2.26 -14.71
N ILE A 250 -12.10 1.98 -13.75
CA ILE A 250 -10.70 2.42 -13.81
C ILE A 250 -10.01 1.83 -15.04
N VAL A 251 -10.16 0.53 -15.28
CA VAL A 251 -9.59 -0.13 -16.47
C VAL A 251 -10.18 0.44 -17.75
N GLN A 252 -11.49 0.73 -17.78
CA GLN A 252 -12.13 1.33 -18.94
C GLN A 252 -11.63 2.75 -19.19
N ALA A 253 -11.46 3.57 -18.15
CA ALA A 253 -10.90 4.91 -18.26
C ALA A 253 -9.47 4.90 -18.82
N LEU A 254 -8.64 3.93 -18.42
CA LEU A 254 -7.30 3.75 -18.99
C LEU A 254 -7.35 3.39 -20.49
N LYS A 255 -8.32 2.58 -20.91
CA LYS A 255 -8.53 2.21 -22.31
C LYS A 255 -9.02 3.40 -23.12
N ASP A 256 -10.02 4.12 -22.63
CA ASP A 256 -10.60 5.29 -23.29
C ASP A 256 -9.58 6.43 -23.41
N ALA A 257 -8.72 6.58 -22.42
CA ALA A 257 -7.60 7.52 -22.45
C ALA A 257 -6.44 7.07 -23.37
N GLY A 258 -6.47 5.83 -23.89
CA GLY A 258 -5.43 5.29 -24.78
C GLY A 258 -4.12 4.94 -24.08
N VAL A 259 -4.11 4.81 -22.76
CA VAL A 259 -2.89 4.59 -21.96
C VAL A 259 -2.79 3.20 -21.33
N TYR A 260 -3.82 2.36 -21.47
CA TYR A 260 -3.91 1.04 -20.85
C TYR A 260 -2.70 0.13 -21.16
N ASP A 261 -2.25 0.07 -22.41
CA ASP A 261 -1.12 -0.78 -22.81
C ASP A 261 0.21 -0.36 -22.18
N ASN A 262 0.36 0.92 -21.81
CA ASN A 262 1.52 1.47 -21.12
C ASN A 262 1.22 1.81 -19.65
N THR A 263 0.28 1.08 -19.03
CA THR A 263 -0.02 1.21 -17.60
C THR A 263 0.23 -0.13 -16.91
N ILE A 264 1.01 -0.10 -15.81
CA ILE A 264 1.10 -1.23 -14.88
C ILE A 264 0.08 -1.04 -13.76
N ILE A 265 -0.74 -2.07 -13.52
CA ILE A 265 -1.76 -2.11 -12.49
C ILE A 265 -1.39 -3.20 -11.49
N PHE A 266 -1.21 -2.81 -10.23
CA PHE A 266 -1.13 -3.71 -9.08
C PHE A 266 -2.49 -3.73 -8.41
N TYR A 267 -3.13 -4.89 -8.30
CA TYR A 267 -4.32 -5.08 -7.49
C TYR A 267 -4.00 -6.02 -6.34
N LEU A 268 -4.26 -5.57 -5.11
CA LEU A 268 -4.06 -6.38 -3.90
C LEU A 268 -4.96 -5.94 -2.75
N SER A 269 -5.06 -6.77 -1.70
CA SER A 269 -5.64 -6.34 -0.42
C SER A 269 -4.54 -5.94 0.57
N ASP A 270 -4.85 -5.04 1.52
CA ASP A 270 -3.89 -4.56 2.49
C ASP A 270 -3.61 -5.55 3.65
N ASN A 271 -4.48 -6.53 3.83
CA ASN A 271 -4.30 -7.68 4.72
C ASN A 271 -5.29 -8.79 4.30
N GLY A 272 -5.20 -9.94 4.95
CA GLY A 272 -6.24 -10.96 4.77
C GLY A 272 -7.62 -10.51 5.25
N GLY A 273 -8.66 -11.24 4.83
CA GLY A 273 -10.05 -10.89 5.11
C GLY A 273 -10.39 -10.80 6.59
N ALA A 274 -11.30 -9.90 6.95
CA ALA A 274 -11.71 -9.70 8.35
C ALA A 274 -13.00 -10.43 8.72
N SER A 275 -13.02 -11.05 9.90
CA SER A 275 -14.23 -11.67 10.46
C SER A 275 -15.35 -10.65 10.71
N ALA A 276 -15.01 -9.37 10.90
CA ALA A 276 -15.99 -8.30 11.17
C ALA A 276 -16.98 -8.06 10.02
N VAL A 277 -16.64 -8.50 8.81
CA VAL A 277 -17.52 -8.43 7.62
C VAL A 277 -17.78 -9.81 7.02
N GLU A 278 -17.46 -10.89 7.75
CA GLU A 278 -17.60 -12.27 7.27
C GLU A 278 -16.88 -12.52 5.93
N ALA A 279 -15.68 -11.94 5.78
CA ALA A 279 -14.80 -12.22 4.66
C ALA A 279 -14.37 -13.69 4.64
N ASN A 280 -14.06 -14.22 3.46
CA ASN A 280 -13.66 -15.61 3.28
C ASN A 280 -12.19 -15.72 2.83
N ASN A 281 -11.36 -16.39 3.64
CA ASN A 281 -9.94 -16.59 3.34
C ASN A 281 -9.60 -18.00 2.83
N ALA A 282 -10.60 -18.84 2.50
CA ALA A 282 -10.36 -20.21 2.08
C ALA A 282 -9.31 -20.34 0.96
N PRO A 283 -8.43 -21.37 1.01
CA PRO A 283 -8.34 -22.42 2.02
C PRO A 283 -7.45 -22.03 3.21
N LEU A 284 -7.06 -20.75 3.30
CA LEU A 284 -6.03 -20.29 4.21
C LEU A 284 -6.57 -20.20 5.64
N ARG A 285 -5.72 -20.51 6.60
CA ARG A 285 -6.04 -20.38 8.02
C ARG A 285 -5.86 -18.96 8.52
N GLY A 286 -6.75 -18.54 9.40
CA GLY A 286 -6.69 -17.24 10.08
C GLY A 286 -7.30 -16.10 9.26
N MET A 287 -7.38 -14.94 9.91
CA MET A 287 -8.03 -13.74 9.39
C MET A 287 -7.11 -12.53 9.56
N LYS A 288 -7.57 -11.33 9.20
CA LYS A 288 -6.96 -10.08 9.65
C LYS A 288 -6.59 -10.16 11.14
N GLN A 289 -5.42 -9.62 11.51
CA GLN A 289 -4.80 -9.70 12.84
C GLN A 289 -4.12 -11.04 13.19
N ASP A 290 -4.19 -12.06 12.33
CA ASP A 290 -3.47 -13.32 12.51
C ASP A 290 -2.21 -13.39 11.65
N ILE A 291 -1.24 -14.18 12.11
CA ILE A 291 0.06 -14.36 11.43
C ILE A 291 0.09 -15.56 10.48
N TYR A 292 -1.01 -16.32 10.46
CA TYR A 292 -1.27 -17.41 9.52
C TYR A 292 -1.42 -16.86 8.08
N GLU A 293 -1.46 -17.75 7.09
CA GLU A 293 -1.56 -17.39 5.66
C GLU A 293 -2.79 -16.53 5.40
N GLY A 294 -3.92 -16.82 6.03
CA GLY A 294 -5.17 -16.07 5.86
C GLY A 294 -5.15 -14.66 6.44
N GLY A 295 -4.10 -14.26 7.17
CA GLY A 295 -3.90 -12.87 7.60
C GLY A 295 -2.88 -12.09 6.75
N THR A 296 -2.03 -12.79 5.98
CA THR A 296 -0.83 -12.22 5.35
C THR A 296 -0.77 -12.42 3.83
N ARG A 297 -1.29 -13.54 3.32
CA ARG A 297 -1.43 -13.83 1.89
C ARG A 297 -2.74 -13.23 1.40
N VAL A 298 -2.69 -12.53 0.27
CA VAL A 298 -3.81 -11.71 -0.23
C VAL A 298 -4.04 -11.97 -1.72
N PRO A 299 -5.24 -11.68 -2.27
CA PRO A 299 -5.41 -11.56 -3.71
C PRO A 299 -4.33 -10.61 -4.24
N PHE A 300 -3.61 -11.00 -5.28
CA PHE A 300 -2.52 -10.20 -5.83
C PHE A 300 -2.42 -10.42 -7.35
N ILE A 301 -2.67 -9.36 -8.11
CA ILE A 301 -2.63 -9.37 -9.58
C ILE A 301 -1.69 -8.25 -10.04
N VAL A 302 -0.87 -8.55 -11.04
CA VAL A 302 -0.10 -7.52 -11.77
C VAL A 302 -0.49 -7.57 -13.23
N SER A 303 -1.11 -6.51 -13.74
CA SER A 303 -1.47 -6.39 -15.16
C SER A 303 -0.64 -5.31 -15.83
N TRP A 304 -0.07 -5.64 -16.98
CA TRP A 304 0.56 -4.66 -17.86
C TRP A 304 0.47 -5.19 -19.30
N PRO A 305 -0.65 -4.93 -19.99
CA PRO A 305 -0.98 -5.57 -21.27
C PRO A 305 0.11 -5.45 -22.35
N GLY A 306 0.81 -4.32 -22.41
CA GLY A 306 1.89 -4.10 -23.37
C GLY A 306 3.22 -4.78 -23.06
N LYS A 307 3.35 -5.49 -21.92
CA LYS A 307 4.62 -6.11 -21.46
C LYS A 307 4.48 -7.50 -20.84
N LEU A 308 3.43 -7.75 -20.06
CA LEU A 308 3.22 -9.02 -19.37
C LEU A 308 2.35 -9.95 -20.21
N LYS A 309 2.63 -11.25 -20.10
CA LYS A 309 1.84 -12.28 -20.80
C LYS A 309 0.49 -12.44 -20.11
N ALA A 310 -0.59 -12.22 -20.84
CA ALA A 310 -1.95 -12.44 -20.34
C ALA A 310 -2.16 -13.89 -19.84
N GLY A 311 -2.84 -14.04 -18.71
CA GLY A 311 -3.20 -15.31 -18.10
C GLY A 311 -2.01 -16.06 -17.48
N ALA A 312 -0.87 -15.40 -17.30
CA ALA A 312 0.29 -16.00 -16.65
C ALA A 312 0.06 -16.13 -15.13
N ARG A 313 0.83 -17.03 -14.52
CA ARG A 313 0.85 -17.24 -13.07
C ARG A 313 2.26 -17.04 -12.54
N CYS A 314 2.38 -16.37 -11.40
CA CYS A 314 3.63 -16.22 -10.66
C CYS A 314 3.49 -16.91 -9.30
N ASN A 315 4.23 -17.99 -9.13
CA ASN A 315 4.29 -18.76 -7.87
C ASN A 315 5.51 -18.36 -7.01
N VAL A 316 6.33 -17.43 -7.49
CA VAL A 316 7.42 -16.86 -6.71
C VAL A 316 6.79 -15.96 -5.64
N PRO A 317 7.18 -16.09 -4.35
CA PRO A 317 6.68 -15.20 -3.31
C PRO A 317 7.02 -13.73 -3.63
N VAL A 318 5.98 -12.91 -3.74
CA VAL A 318 6.06 -11.46 -3.97
C VAL A 318 5.33 -10.71 -2.89
N TRP A 319 5.69 -9.44 -2.70
CA TRP A 319 5.24 -8.67 -1.55
C TRP A 319 4.77 -7.27 -1.94
N SER A 320 3.81 -6.72 -1.19
CA SER A 320 3.39 -5.32 -1.29
C SER A 320 4.54 -4.31 -1.22
N THR A 321 5.62 -4.58 -0.50
CA THR A 321 6.82 -3.70 -0.45
C THR A 321 7.62 -3.70 -1.76
N ASP A 322 7.43 -4.70 -2.62
CA ASP A 322 8.10 -4.80 -3.92
C ASP A 322 7.56 -3.81 -4.96
N ILE A 323 6.38 -3.23 -4.70
CA ILE A 323 5.74 -2.27 -5.59
C ILE A 323 6.64 -1.06 -5.83
N LEU A 324 7.20 -0.45 -4.77
CA LEU A 324 8.09 0.71 -4.91
C LEU A 324 9.32 0.41 -5.79
N PRO A 325 10.21 -0.55 -5.46
CA PRO A 325 11.41 -0.81 -6.27
C PRO A 325 11.08 -1.23 -7.70
N THR A 326 9.99 -1.97 -7.91
CA THR A 326 9.50 -2.29 -9.26
C THR A 326 9.13 -1.00 -10.00
N SER A 327 8.35 -0.11 -9.38
CA SER A 327 7.98 1.18 -9.97
C SER A 327 9.19 2.07 -10.28
N LEU A 328 10.21 2.12 -9.42
CA LEU A 328 11.44 2.87 -9.68
C LEU A 328 12.19 2.32 -10.90
N ALA A 329 12.34 1.00 -10.99
CA ALA A 329 12.98 0.33 -12.13
C ALA A 329 12.23 0.62 -13.44
N LEU A 330 10.89 0.63 -13.41
CA LEU A 330 10.07 0.92 -14.58
C LEU A 330 10.07 2.40 -14.98
N ALA A 331 10.13 3.30 -14.00
CA ALA A 331 10.26 4.73 -14.21
C ALA A 331 11.67 5.15 -14.64
N GLY A 332 12.67 4.27 -14.49
CA GLY A 332 14.06 4.55 -14.83
C GLY A 332 14.71 5.56 -13.88
N VAL A 333 14.33 5.52 -12.60
CA VAL A 333 14.87 6.41 -11.55
C VAL A 333 15.46 5.61 -10.40
N ASP A 334 16.49 6.19 -9.80
CA ASP A 334 17.07 5.67 -8.56
C ASP A 334 16.32 6.19 -7.32
N LEU A 335 16.66 5.63 -6.16
CA LEU A 335 16.29 6.23 -4.89
C LEU A 335 16.76 7.68 -4.81
N LEU A 336 15.97 8.52 -4.13
CA LEU A 336 16.38 9.89 -3.89
C LEU A 336 17.63 9.89 -2.99
N PRO A 337 18.56 10.84 -3.19
CA PRO A 337 19.73 10.96 -2.33
C PRO A 337 19.34 11.09 -0.85
N GLY A 338 19.98 10.30 0.01
CA GLY A 338 19.71 10.27 1.44
C GLY A 338 18.55 9.37 1.88
N SER A 339 17.85 8.73 0.95
CA SER A 339 16.84 7.73 1.30
C SER A 339 17.47 6.48 1.92
N LYS A 340 16.71 5.85 2.82
CA LYS A 340 17.13 4.63 3.51
C LYS A 340 17.00 3.41 2.55
N PRO A 341 17.78 2.34 2.74
CA PRO A 341 17.76 1.17 1.85
C PRO A 341 16.37 0.52 1.74
N LEU A 342 16.02 -0.02 0.58
CA LEU A 342 14.77 -0.77 0.42
C LEU A 342 14.91 -2.21 0.91
N ASP A 343 13.79 -2.79 1.36
CA ASP A 343 13.66 -4.22 1.62
C ASP A 343 12.98 -4.95 0.46
N GLY A 344 12.02 -4.26 -0.20
CA GLY A 344 11.41 -4.75 -1.42
C GLY A 344 12.41 -4.87 -2.57
N LYS A 345 12.03 -5.64 -3.60
CA LYS A 345 12.83 -5.87 -4.80
C LYS A 345 11.98 -5.73 -6.07
N ASP A 346 12.63 -5.47 -7.20
CA ASP A 346 11.94 -5.48 -8.50
C ASP A 346 11.45 -6.90 -8.82
N ILE A 347 10.13 -7.06 -8.96
CA ILE A 347 9.49 -8.36 -9.24
C ILE A 347 9.28 -8.64 -10.73
N MET A 348 9.60 -7.72 -11.64
CA MET A 348 9.47 -7.97 -13.08
C MET A 348 10.18 -9.24 -13.57
N PRO A 349 11.38 -9.61 -13.07
CA PRO A 349 11.99 -10.90 -13.40
C PRO A 349 11.13 -12.10 -13.01
N ALA A 350 10.45 -12.07 -11.87
CA ALA A 350 9.55 -13.15 -11.45
C ALA A 350 8.27 -13.18 -12.31
N LEU A 351 7.67 -12.01 -12.53
CA LEU A 351 6.45 -11.87 -13.36
C LEU A 351 6.66 -12.30 -14.82
N THR A 352 7.90 -12.25 -15.31
CA THR A 352 8.28 -12.67 -16.67
C THR A 352 8.91 -14.07 -16.72
N GLY A 353 8.93 -14.80 -15.59
CA GLY A 353 9.46 -16.17 -15.51
C GLY A 353 10.98 -16.28 -15.69
N LYS A 354 11.72 -15.19 -15.47
CA LYS A 354 13.19 -15.14 -15.59
C LYS A 354 13.92 -15.55 -14.30
N THR A 355 13.22 -15.57 -13.18
CA THR A 355 13.73 -16.07 -11.90
C THR A 355 12.63 -16.82 -11.17
N ASP A 356 13.02 -17.80 -10.36
CA ASP A 356 12.17 -18.55 -9.45
C ASP A 356 12.27 -18.04 -8.01
N ARG A 357 13.15 -17.06 -7.74
CA ARG A 357 13.37 -16.48 -6.42
C ARG A 357 13.71 -15.00 -6.50
N ILE A 358 13.07 -14.22 -5.63
CA ILE A 358 13.31 -12.78 -5.43
C ILE A 358 13.84 -12.55 -4.01
N HIS A 359 13.10 -13.03 -3.02
CA HIS A 359 13.43 -12.88 -1.60
C HIS A 359 14.07 -14.14 -1.03
N ASP A 360 14.92 -13.96 -0.02
CA ASP A 360 15.46 -15.09 0.74
C ASP A 360 14.45 -15.58 1.78
N ALA A 361 13.77 -14.65 2.42
CA ALA A 361 12.69 -14.92 3.36
C ALA A 361 11.77 -13.70 3.48
N LEU A 362 10.54 -13.95 3.94
CA LEU A 362 9.54 -12.95 4.27
C LEU A 362 9.23 -13.01 5.77
N TYR A 363 9.17 -11.85 6.43
CA TYR A 363 8.95 -11.69 7.87
C TYR A 363 7.70 -10.87 8.21
N TRP A 364 7.02 -11.24 9.29
CA TRP A 364 5.93 -10.46 9.88
C TRP A 364 6.08 -10.39 11.40
N CYS A 365 5.70 -9.26 12.00
CA CYS A 365 5.80 -9.05 13.44
C CYS A 365 4.75 -8.05 13.94
N SER A 366 4.11 -8.38 15.06
CA SER A 366 3.11 -7.54 15.76
C SER A 366 3.69 -6.65 16.86
N GLY A 367 5.00 -6.70 17.08
CA GLY A 367 5.66 -5.93 18.14
C GLY A 367 5.25 -6.41 19.53
N SER A 368 4.35 -5.69 20.19
CA SER A 368 3.95 -5.95 21.57
C SER A 368 2.96 -7.12 21.74
N ASP A 369 2.25 -7.49 20.68
CA ASP A 369 1.15 -8.47 20.79
C ASP A 369 1.63 -9.93 20.79
N GLY A 370 2.93 -10.13 20.56
CA GLY A 370 3.57 -11.44 20.62
C GLY A 370 3.16 -12.37 19.50
N LYS A 371 3.07 -11.86 18.27
CA LYS A 371 2.82 -12.63 17.05
C LYS A 371 3.91 -12.33 16.02
N TRP A 372 4.47 -13.36 15.42
CA TRP A 372 5.43 -13.20 14.34
C TRP A 372 5.59 -14.46 13.48
N ALA A 373 6.07 -14.28 12.26
CA ALA A 373 6.35 -15.37 11.35
C ALA A 373 7.54 -15.07 10.45
N VAL A 374 8.17 -16.13 9.95
CA VAL A 374 9.09 -16.07 8.82
C VAL A 374 8.77 -17.18 7.82
N ARG A 375 8.71 -16.83 6.54
CA ARG A 375 8.64 -17.78 5.41
C ARG A 375 9.97 -17.80 4.68
N GLN A 376 10.57 -18.97 4.49
CA GLN A 376 11.75 -19.18 3.64
C GLN A 376 11.47 -20.33 2.66
N GLY A 377 11.31 -20.00 1.38
CA GLY A 377 10.76 -20.94 0.40
C GLY A 377 9.37 -21.40 0.86
N ASP A 378 9.13 -22.71 0.89
CA ASP A 378 7.84 -23.25 1.32
C ASP A 378 7.71 -23.40 2.83
N TRP A 379 8.79 -23.22 3.58
CA TRP A 379 8.75 -23.40 5.03
C TRP A 379 8.36 -22.11 5.75
N LYS A 380 7.37 -22.22 6.62
CA LYS A 380 6.90 -21.11 7.45
C LYS A 380 7.00 -21.46 8.93
N TYR A 381 7.76 -20.67 9.67
CA TYR A 381 7.77 -20.67 11.14
C TYR A 381 6.83 -19.58 11.63
N LEU A 382 6.08 -19.87 12.69
CA LEU A 382 5.28 -18.88 13.39
C LEU A 382 5.34 -19.00 14.91
N PHE A 383 5.09 -17.87 15.55
CA PHE A 383 4.82 -17.75 16.97
C PHE A 383 3.55 -16.93 17.17
N ASP A 384 2.63 -17.41 18.00
CA ASP A 384 1.45 -16.68 18.44
C ASP A 384 1.27 -16.87 19.95
N LYS A 385 1.62 -15.84 20.73
CA LYS A 385 1.39 -15.73 22.18
C LYS A 385 1.85 -16.93 23.01
N GLY A 386 2.93 -17.58 22.59
CA GLY A 386 3.52 -18.73 23.29
C GLY A 386 3.42 -20.03 22.50
N GLU A 387 2.48 -20.11 21.57
CA GLU A 387 2.37 -21.22 20.64
C GLU A 387 3.35 -21.05 19.48
N THR A 388 3.93 -22.15 19.05
CA THR A 388 4.91 -22.20 17.96
C THR A 388 4.52 -23.26 16.94
N GLY A 389 4.71 -22.93 15.67
CA GLY A 389 4.44 -23.82 14.56
C GLY A 389 5.52 -23.78 13.49
N LEU A 390 5.67 -24.91 12.80
CA LEU A 390 6.43 -25.02 11.56
C LEU A 390 5.54 -25.73 10.54
N TYR A 391 5.36 -25.12 9.38
CA TYR A 391 4.50 -25.64 8.32
C TYR A 391 5.26 -25.63 6.99
N ASN A 392 4.90 -26.56 6.09
CA ASN A 392 5.39 -26.59 4.72
C ASN A 392 4.23 -26.26 3.78
N LEU A 393 4.23 -25.05 3.24
CA LEU A 393 3.16 -24.47 2.44
C LEU A 393 3.01 -25.12 1.06
N ALA A 394 3.99 -25.90 0.60
CA ALA A 394 3.87 -26.65 -0.66
C ALA A 394 2.75 -27.70 -0.60
N ASP A 395 2.56 -28.31 0.57
CA ASP A 395 1.61 -29.41 0.79
C ASP A 395 0.51 -29.05 1.81
N ASP A 396 0.66 -27.96 2.57
CA ASP A 396 -0.23 -27.56 3.66
C ASP A 396 -0.46 -26.04 3.70
N LEU A 397 -1.24 -25.53 2.73
CA LEU A 397 -1.63 -24.11 2.67
C LEU A 397 -2.53 -23.68 3.84
N ALA A 398 -3.23 -24.63 4.46
CA ALA A 398 -4.12 -24.38 5.59
C ALA A 398 -3.37 -24.36 6.94
N GLU A 399 -2.06 -24.64 6.95
CA GLU A 399 -1.23 -24.67 8.16
C GLU A 399 -1.85 -25.54 9.27
N GLU A 400 -2.33 -26.74 8.91
CA GLU A 400 -2.97 -27.68 9.82
C GLU A 400 -1.98 -28.67 10.45
N ASN A 401 -0.90 -28.98 9.74
CA ASN A 401 0.07 -30.00 10.13
C ASN A 401 1.33 -29.36 10.72
N ASN A 402 1.37 -29.21 12.05
CA ASN A 402 2.54 -28.66 12.73
C ASN A 402 3.72 -29.65 12.72
N LEU A 403 4.75 -29.33 11.93
CA LEU A 403 5.93 -30.16 11.66
C LEU A 403 7.12 -29.89 12.60
N LYS A 404 6.97 -29.06 13.63
CA LYS A 404 8.10 -28.61 14.47
C LYS A 404 8.86 -29.75 15.15
N ASP A 405 8.15 -30.77 15.62
CA ASP A 405 8.74 -31.91 16.35
C ASP A 405 9.38 -32.91 15.38
N ALA A 406 8.86 -32.99 14.14
CA ALA A 406 9.42 -33.83 13.08
C ALA A 406 10.65 -33.18 12.39
N HIS A 407 10.74 -31.85 12.39
CA HIS A 407 11.82 -31.09 11.74
C HIS A 407 12.47 -30.05 12.69
N PRO A 408 13.07 -30.49 13.82
CA PRO A 408 13.60 -29.58 14.84
C PRO A 408 14.72 -28.68 14.34
N GLU A 409 15.57 -29.17 13.43
CA GLU A 409 16.65 -28.36 12.84
C GLU A 409 16.10 -27.22 11.97
N LYS A 410 15.07 -27.50 11.16
CA LYS A 410 14.42 -26.48 10.32
C LYS A 410 13.67 -25.46 11.18
N PHE A 411 13.00 -25.92 12.24
CA PHE A 411 12.36 -25.06 13.23
C PHE A 411 13.37 -24.08 13.85
N GLN A 412 14.49 -24.58 14.36
CA GLN A 412 15.54 -23.76 14.98
C GLN A 412 16.19 -22.81 13.97
N ALA A 413 16.43 -23.26 12.74
CA ALA A 413 17.00 -22.43 11.69
C ALA A 413 16.10 -21.23 11.35
N LEU A 414 14.78 -21.45 11.22
CA LEU A 414 13.84 -20.36 10.96
C LEU A 414 13.60 -19.46 12.17
N GLU A 415 13.56 -20.01 13.39
CA GLU A 415 13.49 -19.18 14.60
C GLU A 415 14.71 -18.27 14.70
N LYS A 416 15.92 -18.78 14.42
CA LYS A 416 17.14 -17.96 14.36
C LYS A 416 17.04 -16.90 13.27
N LEU A 417 16.61 -17.28 12.07
CA LEU A 417 16.48 -16.36 10.94
C LEU A 417 15.53 -15.19 11.26
N TYR A 418 14.41 -15.47 11.91
CA TYR A 418 13.50 -14.43 12.40
C TYR A 418 14.18 -13.51 13.43
N ASN A 419 14.87 -14.07 14.42
CA ASN A 419 15.54 -13.28 15.47
C ASN A 419 16.62 -12.35 14.87
N ASP A 420 17.43 -12.86 13.93
CA ASP A 420 18.46 -12.07 13.24
C ASP A 420 17.85 -10.89 12.45
N TRP A 421 16.67 -11.08 11.85
CA TRP A 421 15.93 -9.99 11.20
C TRP A 421 15.36 -9.02 12.23
N PHE A 422 14.76 -9.52 13.32
CA PHE A 422 14.11 -8.71 14.33
C PHE A 422 15.07 -7.78 15.07
N GLU A 423 16.32 -8.20 15.30
CA GLU A 423 17.39 -7.37 15.87
C GLU A 423 17.71 -6.11 15.05
N GLN A 424 17.33 -6.08 13.77
CA GLN A 424 17.54 -4.93 12.88
C GLN A 424 16.32 -3.97 12.84
N MET A 425 15.23 -4.33 13.51
CA MET A 425 13.99 -3.53 13.49
C MET A 425 14.04 -2.39 14.51
N GLY A 426 13.29 -1.33 14.24
CA GLY A 426 13.23 -0.16 15.11
C GLY A 426 12.31 -0.38 16.30
N GLU A 427 12.54 0.37 17.38
CA GLU A 427 11.63 0.40 18.53
C GLU A 427 10.23 0.87 18.12
N PRO A 428 9.15 0.40 18.76
CA PRO A 428 7.79 0.78 18.40
C PRO A 428 7.57 2.28 18.58
N ALA A 429 6.97 2.95 17.59
CA ALA A 429 6.75 4.39 17.57
C ALA A 429 5.86 4.89 18.73
N SER A 430 5.05 4.00 19.31
CA SER A 430 4.25 4.28 20.52
C SER A 430 5.05 4.28 21.82
N GLY A 431 6.33 3.90 21.80
CA GLY A 431 7.16 3.69 23.00
C GLY A 431 6.78 2.42 23.79
N SER A 432 5.92 1.56 23.24
CA SER A 432 5.61 0.26 23.85
C SER A 432 6.82 -0.65 23.75
N LYS A 433 6.98 -1.55 24.73
CA LYS A 433 8.05 -2.54 24.69
C LYS A 433 7.67 -3.69 23.76
N HIS A 434 8.66 -4.22 23.05
CA HIS A 434 8.51 -5.48 22.34
C HIS A 434 8.07 -6.61 23.27
N TYR A 435 7.30 -7.55 22.72
CA TYR A 435 7.00 -8.79 23.41
C TYR A 435 8.30 -9.58 23.64
N VAL A 436 8.49 -10.09 24.85
CA VAL A 436 9.63 -10.95 25.20
C VAL A 436 9.11 -12.35 25.49
N LYS A 437 9.52 -13.33 24.68
CA LYS A 437 9.24 -14.75 24.93
C LYS A 437 9.80 -15.12 26.29
N LYS A 438 8.94 -15.53 27.23
CA LYS A 438 9.37 -16.03 28.54
C LYS A 438 10.14 -17.34 28.30
N ALA A 439 11.41 -17.40 28.70
CA ALA A 439 12.18 -18.64 28.67
C ALA A 439 11.41 -19.72 29.44
N SER A 440 11.22 -20.89 28.82
CA SER A 440 10.56 -22.05 29.43
C SER A 440 11.46 -22.67 30.50
N GLY A 441 11.58 -21.99 31.64
CA GLY A 441 12.25 -22.48 32.83
C GLY A 441 11.23 -22.74 33.92
N LYS A 442 11.12 -24.00 34.37
CA LYS A 442 10.52 -24.34 35.67
C LYS A 442 11.19 -23.50 36.75
N LYS A 443 10.60 -22.37 37.15
CA LYS A 443 11.07 -21.62 38.31
C LYS A 443 10.60 -22.33 39.57
N ALA A 444 11.54 -22.96 40.27
CA ALA A 444 11.35 -23.38 41.66
C ALA A 444 10.92 -22.14 42.48
N LYS A 445 9.76 -22.27 43.15
CA LYS A 445 9.21 -21.22 44.01
C LYS A 445 10.10 -21.02 45.24
N THR A 446 10.87 -19.95 45.29
CA THR A 446 11.39 -19.42 46.56
C THR A 446 10.54 -18.22 46.98
N LYS A 447 9.66 -18.43 47.96
CA LYS A 447 8.94 -17.36 48.70
C LYS A 447 9.93 -16.55 49.52
N LYS A 448 9.78 -15.22 49.57
CA LYS A 448 10.00 -14.39 50.77
C LYS A 448 9.44 -12.96 50.58
N PRO A 449 9.25 -12.18 51.67
CA PRO A 449 7.92 -11.80 52.16
C PRO A 449 7.60 -10.30 52.02
N ALA A 450 6.33 -9.96 52.22
CA ALA A 450 5.79 -8.60 52.19
C ALA A 450 6.35 -7.70 53.29
N LYS A 451 6.54 -6.39 52.98
CA LYS A 451 6.48 -5.27 53.95
C LYS A 451 6.01 -3.97 53.27
N ASN A 452 5.32 -3.18 54.08
CA ASN A 452 4.46 -2.03 53.78
C ASN A 452 5.20 -0.68 53.58
N ALA A 453 4.51 0.19 52.80
CA ALA A 453 4.20 1.61 52.98
C ALA A 453 5.26 2.73 53.21
N ALA A 454 5.02 3.80 52.43
CA ALA A 454 5.06 5.25 52.73
C ALA A 454 6.28 6.13 52.32
N ASP A 455 5.99 6.96 51.31
CA ASP A 455 6.33 8.39 51.08
C ASP A 455 7.77 8.87 50.77
N PRO A 456 7.97 10.08 50.19
CA PRO A 456 7.15 10.87 49.25
C PRO A 456 7.92 11.33 47.98
N LYS A 457 7.19 11.81 46.97
CA LYS A 457 7.72 12.45 45.73
C LYS A 457 8.55 13.72 46.02
N PRO A 458 9.57 14.04 45.19
CA PRO A 458 10.01 15.42 45.01
C PRO A 458 9.64 16.00 43.64
N ALA A 459 9.55 17.31 43.66
CA ALA A 459 9.02 18.24 42.67
C ALA A 459 9.74 18.27 41.31
N SER A 460 8.96 18.69 40.32
CA SER A 460 9.38 19.07 38.98
C SER A 460 10.38 20.24 39.00
N LYS A 461 11.40 20.15 38.14
CA LYS A 461 12.21 21.30 37.73
C LYS A 461 12.14 21.43 36.21
N SER A 462 11.77 22.63 35.81
CA SER A 462 11.77 23.16 34.45
C SER A 462 13.20 23.28 33.89
N LYS A 463 13.35 23.01 32.59
CA LYS A 463 14.32 23.58 31.65
C LYS A 463 13.82 23.25 30.24
N LYS A 464 13.30 24.24 29.53
CA LYS A 464 13.96 25.10 28.51
C LYS A 464 14.00 24.45 27.13
N GLU A 465 13.12 25.00 26.31
CA GLU A 465 13.11 25.16 24.85
C GLU A 465 14.45 24.92 24.14
N GLY A 466 14.39 24.03 23.16
CA GLY A 466 15.29 23.95 22.02
C GLY A 466 14.44 24.03 20.75
N ASP A 467 14.83 24.95 19.88
CA ASP A 467 14.20 25.40 18.63
C ASP A 467 13.87 24.24 17.67
N LEU A 468 12.59 24.12 17.26
CA LEU A 468 12.18 23.37 16.07
C LEU A 468 11.53 24.36 15.10
N GLY A 469 12.37 24.94 14.26
CA GLY A 469 11.92 25.70 13.11
C GLY A 469 11.24 24.78 12.09
N TYR A 470 10.03 25.16 11.70
CA TYR A 470 9.50 25.30 10.33
C TYR A 470 7.96 25.30 10.44
N GLY A 471 7.32 26.45 10.16
CA GLY A 471 5.86 26.53 9.94
C GLY A 471 5.08 27.59 10.73
N PHE A 472 5.56 28.00 11.91
CA PHE A 472 4.82 28.90 12.81
C PHE A 472 5.63 30.16 13.18
N LYS A 473 4.93 31.28 13.43
CA LYS A 473 5.53 32.45 14.10
C LYS A 473 5.69 32.17 15.60
N LYS A 474 6.52 32.95 16.30
CA LYS A 474 6.75 32.82 17.75
C LYS A 474 5.48 33.00 18.61
N ASP A 475 4.40 33.50 18.02
CA ASP A 475 3.08 33.67 18.65
C ASP A 475 2.10 32.51 18.38
N GLY A 476 2.55 31.43 17.74
CA GLY A 476 1.72 30.26 17.45
C GLY A 476 0.80 30.40 16.24
N THR A 477 0.89 31.51 15.49
CA THR A 477 0.11 31.66 14.25
C THR A 477 0.78 30.99 13.05
N PRO A 478 0.02 30.30 12.17
CA PRO A 478 0.56 29.74 10.92
C PRO A 478 1.09 30.84 10.00
N ARG A 479 2.21 30.60 9.31
CA ARG A 479 2.59 31.47 8.16
C ARG A 479 1.62 31.20 7.01
N GLN A 480 0.81 32.20 6.64
CA GLN A 480 0.04 32.17 5.40
C GLN A 480 0.99 32.04 4.20
N LEU A 481 0.86 30.95 3.45
CA LEU A 481 1.35 30.86 2.08
C LEU A 481 0.37 31.60 1.15
N PRO A 482 0.85 32.20 0.05
CA PRO A 482 -0.01 32.97 -0.83
C PRO A 482 -1.10 32.07 -1.45
N PRO A 483 -2.32 32.59 -1.66
CA PRO A 483 -3.42 31.81 -2.22
C PRO A 483 -3.07 31.35 -3.65
N VAL A 484 -3.36 30.08 -3.95
CA VAL A 484 -3.29 29.55 -5.31
C VAL A 484 -4.63 29.82 -5.99
N THR A 485 -4.87 31.07 -6.36
CA THR A 485 -5.94 31.42 -7.31
C THR A 485 -5.38 31.43 -8.72
N GLY A 486 -6.09 30.77 -9.63
CA GLY A 486 -5.87 30.90 -11.07
C GLY A 486 -6.53 29.78 -11.86
N THR A 487 -7.21 30.14 -12.94
CA THR A 487 -7.80 29.17 -13.88
C THR A 487 -6.69 28.32 -14.53
N PRO A 488 -7.00 27.14 -15.11
CA PRO A 488 -6.01 26.31 -15.81
C PRO A 488 -5.20 27.07 -16.87
N GLU A 489 -5.83 28.03 -17.57
CA GLU A 489 -5.17 28.88 -18.56
C GLU A 489 -4.20 29.88 -17.93
N GLU A 490 -4.53 30.45 -16.77
CA GLU A 490 -3.64 31.35 -16.02
C GLU A 490 -2.43 30.59 -15.43
N LYS A 491 -2.65 29.34 -15.01
CA LYS A 491 -1.57 28.44 -14.57
C LYS A 491 -0.65 28.05 -15.73
N LYS A 492 -1.20 27.81 -16.94
CA LYS A 492 -0.42 27.54 -18.16
C LYS A 492 0.42 28.75 -18.57
N ALA A 493 -0.17 29.93 -18.60
CA ALA A 493 0.53 31.18 -18.93
C ALA A 493 1.67 31.49 -17.92
N LYS A 494 1.43 31.24 -16.62
CA LYS A 494 2.45 31.44 -15.58
C LYS A 494 3.60 30.44 -15.69
N ARG A 495 3.33 29.18 -16.08
CA ARG A 495 4.35 28.15 -16.33
C ARG A 495 5.17 28.44 -17.58
N GLU A 496 4.54 28.91 -18.66
CA GLU A 496 5.22 29.31 -19.90
C GLU A 496 6.13 30.53 -19.68
N LYS A 497 5.67 31.52 -18.89
CA LYS A 497 6.49 32.68 -18.50
C LYS A 497 7.72 32.28 -17.66
N MET A 498 7.55 31.41 -16.67
CA MET A 498 8.68 30.90 -15.87
C MET A 498 9.67 30.08 -16.71
N ARG A 499 9.17 29.34 -17.71
CA ARG A 499 10.02 28.57 -18.65
C ARG A 499 10.83 29.50 -19.55
N ALA A 500 10.24 30.59 -20.04
CA ALA A 500 10.93 31.61 -20.81
C ALA A 500 12.02 32.34 -20.00
N GLU A 501 11.72 32.72 -18.75
CA GLU A 501 12.68 33.38 -17.85
C GLU A 501 13.86 32.46 -17.48
N LYS A 502 13.59 31.16 -17.28
CA LYS A 502 14.64 30.16 -16.98
C LYS A 502 15.54 29.89 -18.18
N ASN A 503 14.98 29.92 -19.40
CA ASN A 503 15.74 29.77 -20.64
C ASN A 503 16.59 31.02 -20.94
N ALA A 504 16.06 32.22 -20.72
CA ALA A 504 16.82 33.47 -20.83
C ALA A 504 17.97 33.55 -19.83
N LYS A 505 17.80 32.99 -18.63
CA LYS A 505 18.86 32.91 -17.61
C LYS A 505 19.96 31.92 -18.00
N LYS A 506 19.60 30.77 -18.59
CA LYS A 506 20.57 29.80 -19.15
C LYS A 506 21.36 30.35 -20.35
N GLN A 507 20.74 31.18 -21.19
CA GLN A 507 21.45 31.86 -22.29
C GLN A 507 22.47 32.88 -21.77
N LYS A 508 22.16 33.60 -20.69
CA LYS A 508 23.11 34.52 -20.04
C LYS A 508 24.24 33.85 -19.24
N GLU A 509 24.11 32.56 -18.92
CA GLU A 509 25.15 31.77 -18.25
C GLU A 509 26.02 30.98 -19.25
N SER A 510 25.73 31.09 -20.56
CA SER A 510 26.48 30.45 -21.65
C SER A 510 27.12 31.45 -22.64
N GLU A 511 27.06 32.75 -22.31
CA GLU A 511 27.90 33.84 -22.85
C GLU A 511 28.91 34.24 -21.78
#